data_AF-A0A536GMH8-F1
#
_entry.id   AF-A0A536GMH8-F1
#
_cell.length_a   1.000
_cell.length_b   1.000
_cell.length_c   1.000
_cell.angle_alpha   90.00
_cell.angle_beta   90.00
_cell.angle_gamma   90.00
#
_symmetry.space_group_name_H-M   'P 1'
#
loop_
_entity.id
_entity.type
_entity.pdbx_description
1 polymer ?
#
loop_
_entity_poly.entity_id
_entity_poly.type
_entity_poly.pdbx_seq_one_letter_code
_entity_poly.pdbx_strand_id
1 'polypeptide(L)'
;MIVRKKIAKYPVRGQTKQVTSQHVHSPSAKGDASQVPGRAANKAASAAHGYEVHTYTDPSAMSMTYYLFVPDDYNPEQSYPLVLLLHGGGESANPKATPEQNSTLLLEQYYSQVWISSAIQEKWPAFILIPQVVAPGRWVNVPAVTGSYTLSAQPTYSLRMAKE
;
A
#
# COMPACT_ATOMS: atom_id res chain seq x y z
N MET A 1 8.12 -37.16 -27.86
CA MET A 1 8.55 -35.85 -28.38
C MET A 1 8.62 -34.89 -27.20
N ILE A 2 9.82 -34.68 -26.65
CA ILE A 2 10.05 -33.93 -25.40
C ILE A 2 11.06 -32.82 -25.71
N VAL A 3 10.62 -31.56 -25.65
CA VAL A 3 11.50 -30.40 -25.84
C VAL A 3 11.79 -29.81 -24.46
N ARG A 4 13.04 -30.00 -23.99
CA ARG A 4 13.56 -29.40 -22.76
C ARG A 4 13.99 -27.97 -23.04
N LYS A 5 13.34 -26.99 -22.43
CA LYS A 5 13.72 -25.57 -22.50
C LYS A 5 14.89 -25.33 -21.53
N LYS A 6 16.05 -24.89 -22.04
CA LYS A 6 17.23 -24.50 -21.25
C LYS A 6 16.94 -23.21 -20.48
N ILE A 7 17.25 -23.22 -19.18
CA ILE A 7 17.23 -22.06 -18.29
C ILE A 7 18.58 -21.34 -18.43
N ALA A 8 18.57 -20.05 -18.76
CA ALA A 8 19.77 -19.22 -18.80
C ALA A 8 20.07 -18.68 -17.39
N LYS A 9 21.31 -18.89 -16.92
CA LYS A 9 21.85 -18.33 -15.68
C LYS A 9 22.38 -16.92 -15.94
N TYR A 10 21.96 -15.94 -15.13
CA TYR A 10 22.57 -14.60 -15.11
C TYR A 10 23.82 -14.59 -14.21
N PRO A 11 24.92 -13.94 -14.61
CA PRO A 11 26.10 -13.84 -13.77
C PRO A 11 25.94 -12.74 -12.70
N VAL A 12 26.33 -13.09 -11.48
CA VAL A 12 26.62 -12.17 -10.37
C VAL A 12 27.99 -11.53 -10.62
N ARG A 13 28.08 -10.20 -10.52
CA ARG A 13 29.38 -9.51 -10.37
C ARG A 13 29.23 -8.33 -9.42
N GLY A 14 29.92 -8.41 -8.28
CA GLY A 14 30.08 -7.30 -7.36
C GLY A 14 31.10 -6.27 -7.87
N GLN A 15 31.05 -5.07 -7.31
CA GLN A 15 32.12 -4.54 -6.46
C GLN A 15 31.74 -3.16 -5.91
N THR A 16 32.13 -3.00 -4.65
CA THR A 16 32.24 -1.81 -3.82
C THR A 16 32.91 -0.61 -4.50
N LYS A 17 32.41 0.60 -4.21
CA LYS A 17 33.26 1.78 -3.99
C LYS A 17 32.71 2.63 -2.85
N GLN A 18 33.54 2.79 -1.83
CA GLN A 18 33.40 3.83 -0.82
C GLN A 18 33.64 5.19 -1.47
N VAL A 19 32.91 6.21 -1.03
CA VAL A 19 33.20 7.62 -1.31
C VAL A 19 33.35 8.34 0.03
N THR A 20 34.55 8.87 0.20
CA THR A 20 35.07 9.67 1.31
C THR A 20 34.27 10.95 1.52
N SER A 21 33.92 11.21 2.78
CA SER A 21 33.45 12.49 3.31
C SER A 21 34.59 13.50 3.34
N GLN A 22 34.40 14.66 2.72
CA GLN A 22 35.23 15.85 2.95
C GLN A 22 34.32 17.02 3.40
N HIS A 23 34.70 17.59 4.54
CA HIS A 23 34.18 18.82 5.12
C HIS A 23 34.43 20.02 4.20
N VAL A 24 33.40 20.83 3.93
CA VAL A 24 33.55 22.21 3.46
C VAL A 24 32.60 23.14 4.22
N HIS A 25 33.17 24.22 4.73
CA HIS A 25 32.52 25.29 5.49
C HIS A 25 31.52 26.07 4.63
N SER A 26 30.37 26.44 5.19
CA SER A 26 29.41 27.39 4.61
C SER A 26 29.62 28.79 5.20
N PRO A 27 29.64 29.86 4.40
CA PRO A 27 29.39 31.20 4.90
C PRO A 27 27.90 31.55 4.82
N SER A 28 27.49 32.34 5.81
CA SER A 28 26.15 32.88 6.05
C SER A 28 25.70 33.87 4.96
N ALA A 29 24.44 33.78 4.53
CA ALA A 29 23.78 34.86 3.79
C ALA A 29 22.30 34.94 4.22
N LYS A 30 21.93 36.12 4.74
CA LYS A 30 20.55 36.54 5.02
C LYS A 30 19.79 36.75 3.71
N GLY A 31 18.55 36.29 3.65
CA GLY A 31 17.60 36.60 2.59
C GLY A 31 16.18 36.38 3.09
N ASP A 32 15.43 37.47 3.16
CA ASP A 32 14.02 37.56 3.51
C ASP A 32 13.15 36.91 2.41
N ALA A 33 12.33 35.94 2.79
CA ALA A 33 11.25 35.44 1.95
C ALA A 33 10.13 34.91 2.86
N SER A 34 8.99 35.58 2.75
CA SER A 34 7.72 35.42 3.43
C SER A 34 7.34 33.98 3.78
N GLN A 35 7.08 33.75 5.06
CA GLN A 35 6.53 32.50 5.57
C GLN A 35 5.14 32.23 5.01
N VAL A 36 5.02 31.20 4.16
CA VAL A 36 3.75 30.52 3.91
C VAL A 36 3.49 29.62 5.14
N PRO A 37 2.35 29.71 5.84
CA PRO A 37 2.15 28.97 7.06
C PRO A 37 1.96 27.47 6.76
N GLY A 38 2.94 26.68 7.21
CA GLY A 38 2.71 25.44 7.95
C GLY A 38 2.20 24.23 7.17
N ARG A 39 3.11 23.50 6.52
CA ARG A 39 2.94 22.06 6.29
C ARG A 39 2.93 21.37 7.65
N ALA A 40 1.74 21.09 8.19
CA ALA A 40 1.60 20.10 9.25
C ALA A 40 1.93 18.74 8.64
N ALA A 41 3.19 18.32 8.77
CA ALA A 41 3.58 16.94 8.52
C ALA A 41 2.95 16.06 9.60
N ASN A 42 1.67 15.72 9.43
CA ASN A 42 1.01 14.68 10.20
C ASN A 42 1.54 13.32 9.74
N LYS A 43 2.82 13.04 9.99
CA LYS A 43 3.36 11.70 9.83
C LYS A 43 3.22 10.96 11.16
N ALA A 44 1.98 10.57 11.48
CA ALA A 44 1.65 9.85 12.70
C ALA A 44 0.76 8.63 12.41
N ALA A 45 1.27 7.75 11.56
CA ALA A 45 0.93 6.32 11.47
C ALA A 45 2.21 5.62 10.97
N SER A 46 2.43 4.33 11.30
CA SER A 46 3.56 3.61 10.72
C SER A 46 3.41 3.62 9.20
N ALA A 47 4.42 4.10 8.49
CA ALA A 47 4.40 4.15 7.04
C ALA A 47 5.05 2.87 6.51
N ALA A 48 4.24 1.94 6.00
CA ALA A 48 4.72 0.75 5.31
C ALA A 48 4.62 0.98 3.81
N HIS A 49 5.76 0.98 3.11
CA HIS A 49 5.82 1.06 1.63
C HIS A 49 5.03 2.23 1.03
N GLY A 50 5.01 3.38 1.72
CA GLY A 50 4.29 4.59 1.29
C GLY A 50 2.85 4.71 1.81
N TYR A 51 2.34 3.71 2.51
CA TYR A 51 0.99 3.70 3.08
C TYR A 51 1.00 3.90 4.58
N GLU A 52 0.05 4.68 5.08
CA GLU A 52 -0.32 4.70 6.49
C GLU A 52 -1.07 3.41 6.86
N VAL A 53 -0.70 2.81 7.98
CA VAL A 53 -1.39 1.63 8.51
C VAL A 53 -2.49 2.05 9.48
N HIS A 54 -3.71 1.58 9.21
CA HIS A 54 -4.89 1.86 10.02
C HIS A 54 -5.65 0.57 10.33
N THR A 55 -6.59 0.64 11.28
CA THR A 55 -7.50 -0.48 11.60
C THR A 55 -8.90 0.05 11.81
N TYR A 56 -9.85 -0.50 11.05
CA TYR A 56 -11.27 -0.29 11.27
C TYR A 56 -11.79 -1.39 12.19
N THR A 57 -12.67 -1.03 13.14
CA THR A 57 -13.40 -1.99 13.97
C THR A 57 -14.89 -1.72 13.81
N ASP A 58 -15.64 -2.73 13.39
CA ASP A 58 -17.09 -2.61 13.20
C ASP A 58 -17.84 -2.66 14.54
N PRO A 59 -19.14 -2.31 14.57
CA PRO A 59 -19.97 -2.39 15.78
C PRO A 59 -20.10 -3.81 16.38
N SER A 60 -19.76 -4.85 15.61
CA SER A 60 -19.74 -6.26 16.05
C SER A 60 -18.37 -6.66 16.63
N ALA A 61 -17.47 -5.70 16.84
CA ALA A 61 -16.09 -5.88 17.31
C ALA A 61 -15.20 -6.69 16.35
N MET A 62 -15.55 -6.75 15.06
CA MET A 62 -14.69 -7.30 14.02
C MET A 62 -13.74 -6.23 13.51
N SER A 63 -12.44 -6.54 13.45
CA SER A 63 -11.42 -5.60 12.99
C SER A 63 -10.84 -5.97 11.63
N MET A 64 -10.48 -4.95 10.85
CA MET A 64 -9.78 -5.09 9.58
C MET A 64 -8.68 -4.04 9.46
N THR A 65 -7.45 -4.49 9.23
CA THR A 65 -6.34 -3.61 8.88
C THR A 65 -6.51 -3.11 7.45
N TYR A 66 -6.25 -1.83 7.23
CA TYR A 66 -6.20 -1.23 5.90
C TYR A 66 -5.01 -0.29 5.76
N TYR A 67 -4.58 -0.13 4.52
CA TYR A 67 -3.43 0.68 4.14
C TYR A 67 -3.92 1.86 3.32
N LEU A 68 -3.63 3.08 3.77
CA LEU A 68 -4.07 4.32 3.14
C LEU A 68 -2.89 5.10 2.59
N PHE A 69 -2.92 5.39 1.30
CA PHE A 69 -2.07 6.41 0.71
C PHE A 69 -2.87 7.71 0.62
N VAL A 70 -2.27 8.78 1.12
CA VAL A 70 -2.78 10.15 1.02
C VAL A 70 -1.96 10.85 -0.08
N PRO A 71 -2.59 11.49 -1.07
CA PRO A 71 -1.88 12.25 -2.10
C PRO A 71 -0.89 13.25 -1.51
N ASP A 72 0.25 13.41 -2.18
CA ASP A 72 1.16 14.49 -1.87
C ASP A 72 0.43 15.84 -1.99
N ASP A 73 0.73 16.76 -1.06
CA ASP A 73 0.11 18.09 -0.97
C ASP A 73 -1.42 18.08 -0.86
N TYR A 74 -1.99 17.05 -0.22
CA TYR A 74 -3.42 16.96 0.10
C TYR A 74 -3.97 18.27 0.70
N ASN A 75 -5.01 18.79 0.06
CA ASN A 75 -5.79 19.94 0.51
C ASN A 75 -7.21 19.50 0.92
N PRO A 76 -7.61 19.64 2.20
CA PRO A 76 -8.94 19.23 2.65
C PRO A 76 -10.10 20.02 2.02
N GLU A 77 -9.84 21.18 1.43
CA GLU A 77 -10.85 21.97 0.71
C GLU A 77 -11.09 21.46 -0.71
N GLN A 78 -10.31 20.48 -1.19
CA GLN A 78 -10.43 19.86 -2.50
C GLN A 78 -10.97 18.43 -2.40
N SER A 79 -11.82 18.05 -3.36
CA SER A 79 -12.25 16.66 -3.51
C SER A 79 -11.27 15.86 -4.36
N TYR A 80 -10.94 14.64 -3.91
CA TYR A 80 -10.09 13.70 -4.61
C TYR A 80 -10.83 12.37 -4.84
N PRO A 81 -10.54 11.64 -5.92
CA PRO A 81 -11.02 10.28 -6.09
C PRO A 81 -10.47 9.34 -5.00
N LEU A 82 -11.22 8.28 -4.72
CA LEU A 82 -10.77 7.13 -3.94
C LEU A 82 -10.62 5.93 -4.88
N VAL A 83 -9.44 5.33 -4.89
CA VAL A 83 -9.18 4.03 -5.49
C VAL A 83 -9.19 2.98 -4.39
N LEU A 84 -10.24 2.17 -4.35
CA LEU A 84 -10.35 1.01 -3.47
C LEU A 84 -9.77 -0.23 -4.16
N LEU A 85 -8.68 -0.79 -3.63
CA LEU A 85 -8.02 -1.97 -4.18
C LEU A 85 -8.32 -3.20 -3.32
N LEU A 86 -9.05 -4.16 -3.88
CA LEU A 86 -9.32 -5.45 -3.23
C LEU A 86 -8.29 -6.48 -3.71
N HIS A 87 -7.49 -6.99 -2.78
CA HIS A 87 -6.42 -7.94 -3.08
C HIS A 87 -6.94 -9.34 -3.47
N GLY A 88 -6.09 -10.15 -4.10
CA GLY A 88 -6.38 -11.55 -4.41
C GLY A 88 -6.25 -12.45 -3.18
N GLY A 89 -6.75 -13.68 -3.26
CA GLY A 89 -6.70 -14.61 -2.10
C GLY A 89 -5.29 -14.95 -1.60
N GLY A 90 -4.24 -14.70 -2.41
CA GLY A 90 -2.85 -14.93 -2.04
C GLY A 90 -2.28 -13.91 -1.05
N GLU A 91 -2.89 -12.72 -0.96
CA GLU A 91 -2.41 -11.63 -0.11
C GLU A 91 -3.25 -11.45 1.17
N SER A 92 -4.14 -12.41 1.47
CA SER A 92 -4.84 -12.44 2.76
C SER A 92 -3.83 -12.53 3.91
N ALA A 93 -4.04 -11.73 4.96
CA ALA A 93 -3.20 -11.74 6.15
C ALA A 93 -3.24 -13.12 6.83
N ASN A 94 -2.07 -13.60 7.22
CA ASN A 94 -1.94 -14.80 8.04
C ASN A 94 -2.02 -14.39 9.52
N PRO A 95 -2.97 -14.94 10.31
CA PRO A 95 -3.12 -14.59 11.72
C PRO A 95 -1.92 -14.98 12.59
N LYS A 96 -0.99 -15.80 12.09
CA LYS A 96 0.26 -16.19 12.77
C LYS A 96 1.48 -15.37 12.33
N ALA A 97 1.35 -14.54 11.30
CA ALA A 97 2.42 -13.70 10.80
C ALA A 97 2.44 -12.34 11.53
N THR A 98 3.58 -11.65 11.54
CA THR A 98 3.67 -10.30 12.10
C THR A 98 2.93 -9.29 11.20
N PRO A 99 2.55 -8.12 11.73
CA PRO A 99 1.96 -7.04 10.92
C PRO A 99 2.83 -6.65 9.72
N GLU A 100 4.17 -6.63 9.88
CA GLU A 100 5.11 -6.30 8.81
C GLU A 100 5.16 -7.38 7.73
N GLN A 101 5.06 -8.66 8.11
CA GLN A 101 4.99 -9.76 7.14
C GLN A 101 3.69 -9.69 6.33
N ASN A 102 2.57 -9.41 7.01
CA ASN A 102 1.26 -9.27 6.36
C ASN A 102 1.22 -8.04 5.44
N SER A 103 1.77 -6.90 5.86
CA SER A 103 1.84 -5.70 5.02
C SER A 103 2.77 -5.91 3.83
N THR A 104 3.94 -6.51 4.01
CA THR A 104 4.91 -6.79 2.94
C THR A 104 4.30 -7.67 1.85
N LEU A 105 3.58 -8.74 2.25
CA LEU A 105 2.91 -9.66 1.32
C LEU A 105 1.98 -8.94 0.33
N LEU A 106 1.29 -7.90 0.79
CA LEU A 106 0.31 -7.12 0.02
C LEU A 106 0.90 -5.88 -0.64
N LEU A 107 1.71 -5.11 0.09
CA LEU A 107 2.16 -3.78 -0.36
C LEU A 107 3.32 -3.85 -1.33
N GLU A 108 4.11 -4.93 -1.39
CA GLU A 108 5.17 -5.08 -2.40
C GLU A 108 4.64 -5.52 -3.77
N GLN A 109 3.34 -5.83 -3.88
CA GLN A 109 2.74 -6.17 -5.16
C GLN A 109 2.72 -4.97 -6.11
N TYR A 110 3.02 -5.20 -7.39
CA TYR A 110 3.06 -4.14 -8.40
C TYR A 110 1.74 -3.35 -8.49
N TYR A 111 0.60 -4.05 -8.38
CA TYR A 111 -0.71 -3.41 -8.44
C TYR A 111 -1.02 -2.52 -7.24
N SER A 112 -0.37 -2.75 -6.09
CA SER A 112 -0.44 -1.85 -4.94
C SER A 112 0.40 -0.61 -5.24
N GLN A 113 1.65 -0.80 -5.68
CA GLN A 113 2.63 0.29 -5.85
C GLN A 113 2.37 1.24 -7.03
N VAL A 114 1.77 0.76 -8.13
CA VAL A 114 1.64 1.57 -9.36
C VAL A 114 0.85 2.86 -9.13
N TRP A 115 -0.18 2.81 -8.29
CA TRP A 115 -1.08 3.93 -8.04
C TRP A 115 -0.46 5.07 -7.24
N ILE A 116 0.55 4.78 -6.42
CA ILE A 116 1.22 5.76 -5.56
C ILE A 116 2.49 6.33 -6.21
N SER A 117 2.79 5.94 -7.45
CA SER A 117 3.91 6.50 -8.18
C SER A 117 3.67 7.98 -8.50
N SER A 118 4.73 8.79 -8.44
CA SER A 118 4.65 10.23 -8.73
C SER A 118 4.06 10.50 -10.12
N ALA A 119 4.41 9.68 -11.12
CA ALA A 119 3.88 9.83 -12.49
C ALA A 119 2.35 9.67 -12.59
N ILE A 120 1.73 8.89 -11.68
CA ILE A 120 0.27 8.75 -11.59
C ILE A 120 -0.31 9.87 -10.73
N GLN A 121 0.26 10.11 -9.54
CA GLN A 121 -0.30 11.08 -8.58
C GLN A 121 -0.18 12.53 -9.05
N GLU A 122 0.84 12.89 -9.84
CA GLU A 122 0.95 14.23 -10.46
C GLU A 122 -0.17 14.51 -11.47
N LYS A 123 -0.72 13.46 -12.12
CA LYS A 123 -1.78 13.59 -13.13
C LYS A 123 -3.17 13.38 -12.55
N TRP A 124 -3.29 12.43 -11.63
CA TRP A 124 -4.55 12.01 -11.03
C TRP A 124 -4.32 11.80 -9.52
N PRO A 125 -4.20 12.89 -8.75
CA PRO A 125 -4.04 12.77 -7.31
C PRO A 125 -5.28 12.07 -6.73
N ALA A 126 -5.07 10.97 -6.02
CA ALA A 126 -6.15 10.13 -5.52
C ALA A 126 -5.74 9.39 -4.25
N PHE A 127 -6.68 9.26 -3.32
CA PHE A 127 -6.50 8.38 -2.17
C PHE A 127 -6.49 6.93 -2.64
N ILE A 128 -5.56 6.13 -2.12
CA ILE A 128 -5.52 4.69 -2.40
C ILE A 128 -5.76 3.95 -1.09
N LEU A 129 -6.82 3.16 -1.03
CA LEU A 129 -7.16 2.37 0.16
C LEU A 129 -7.11 0.89 -0.18
N ILE A 130 -6.33 0.14 0.58
CA ILE A 130 -6.16 -1.31 0.42
C ILE A 130 -6.51 -2.00 1.75
N PRO A 131 -7.73 -2.53 1.92
CA PRO A 131 -8.09 -3.31 3.09
C PRO A 131 -7.54 -4.74 2.95
N GLN A 132 -7.05 -5.33 4.05
CA GLN A 132 -6.50 -6.68 4.05
C GLN A 132 -7.37 -7.64 4.84
N VAL A 133 -7.84 -8.69 4.18
CA VAL A 133 -8.64 -9.76 4.80
C VAL A 133 -7.73 -10.69 5.58
N VAL A 134 -8.10 -11.03 6.81
CA VAL A 134 -7.44 -12.09 7.59
C VAL A 134 -7.99 -13.47 7.18
N ALA A 135 -7.08 -14.40 6.85
CA ALA A 135 -7.44 -15.77 6.53
C ALA A 135 -8.12 -16.48 7.73
N PRO A 136 -9.15 -17.33 7.51
CA PRO A 136 -9.63 -17.84 6.22
C PRO A 136 -10.74 -16.98 5.56
N GLY A 137 -10.89 -15.70 5.96
CA GLY A 137 -11.85 -14.77 5.39
C GLY A 137 -11.66 -14.53 3.89
N ARG A 138 -12.70 -13.96 3.24
CA ARG A 138 -12.72 -13.67 1.81
C ARG A 138 -13.73 -12.57 1.46
N TRP A 139 -13.51 -11.91 0.32
CA TRP A 139 -14.41 -10.88 -0.22
C TRP A 139 -15.77 -11.42 -0.69
N VAL A 140 -15.82 -12.67 -1.17
CA VAL A 140 -17.05 -13.31 -1.66
C VAL A 140 -17.25 -14.68 -1.01
N ASN A 141 -18.50 -15.14 -0.88
CA ASN A 141 -18.83 -16.32 -0.08
C ASN A 141 -18.46 -17.68 -0.71
N VAL A 142 -17.93 -17.70 -1.93
CA VAL A 142 -17.67 -18.93 -2.69
C VAL A 142 -16.17 -19.19 -2.86
N PRO A 143 -15.68 -20.43 -2.69
CA PRO A 143 -14.30 -20.78 -3.05
C PRO A 143 -14.03 -20.50 -4.53
N ALA A 144 -12.89 -19.86 -4.83
CA ALA A 144 -12.51 -19.53 -6.21
C ALA A 144 -12.38 -20.79 -7.11
N VAL A 145 -12.02 -21.93 -6.51
CA VAL A 145 -11.81 -23.22 -7.21
C VAL A 145 -13.09 -23.85 -7.75
N THR A 146 -14.27 -23.47 -7.26
CA THR A 146 -15.54 -24.14 -7.61
C THR A 146 -16.23 -23.58 -8.85
N GLY A 147 -15.83 -22.39 -9.35
CA GLY A 147 -16.31 -21.83 -10.63
C GLY A 147 -17.81 -21.58 -10.78
N SER A 148 -18.62 -21.82 -9.73
CA SER A 148 -20.07 -21.72 -9.74
C SER A 148 -20.53 -20.71 -8.69
N TYR A 149 -21.30 -19.69 -9.11
CA TYR A 149 -21.65 -18.54 -8.27
C TYR A 149 -23.14 -18.51 -7.97
N THR A 150 -23.57 -19.08 -6.85
CA THR A 150 -24.76 -18.58 -6.14
C THR A 150 -24.31 -17.55 -5.12
N LEU A 151 -24.40 -16.28 -5.48
CA LEU A 151 -24.10 -15.19 -4.56
C LEU A 151 -25.24 -15.06 -3.55
N SER A 152 -24.94 -15.10 -2.26
CA SER A 152 -25.89 -14.69 -1.24
C SER A 152 -26.23 -13.22 -1.43
N ALA A 153 -27.48 -12.82 -1.12
CA ALA A 153 -27.89 -11.41 -1.18
C ALA A 153 -27.06 -10.51 -0.24
N GLN A 154 -26.51 -11.09 0.83
CA GLN A 154 -25.67 -10.37 1.78
C GLN A 154 -24.18 -10.52 1.43
N PRO A 155 -23.40 -9.43 1.38
CA PRO A 155 -21.94 -9.46 1.26
C PRO A 155 -21.28 -10.20 2.43
N THR A 156 -20.05 -10.68 2.22
CA THR A 156 -19.23 -11.22 3.33
C THR A 156 -18.94 -10.13 4.36
N TYR A 157 -18.55 -10.53 5.58
CA TYR A 157 -18.07 -9.60 6.60
C TYR A 157 -16.95 -8.70 6.07
N SER A 158 -15.98 -9.28 5.36
CA SER A 158 -14.86 -8.53 4.77
C SER A 158 -15.32 -7.46 3.79
N LEU A 159 -16.26 -7.77 2.89
CA LEU A 159 -16.74 -6.80 1.92
C LEU A 159 -17.61 -5.71 2.57
N ARG A 160 -18.34 -6.03 3.65
CA ARG A 160 -19.05 -5.01 4.42
C ARG A 160 -18.08 -4.04 5.10
N MET A 161 -17.05 -4.53 5.78
CA MET A 161 -16.06 -3.66 6.43
C MET A 161 -15.26 -2.81 5.44
N ALA A 162 -15.09 -3.25 4.18
CA ALA A 162 -14.39 -2.46 3.16
C ALA A 162 -15.22 -1.30 2.60
N LYS A 163 -16.54 -1.30 2.82
CA LYS A 163 -17.47 -0.26 2.36
C LYS A 163 -17.67 0.86 3.38
N GLU A 164 -17.68 0.51 4.66
CA GLU A 164 -17.94 1.46 5.77
C GLU A 164 -16.69 2.28 6.12
#